data_AF-A0A1W6CMB7-F1
#
_entry.id   AF-A0A1W6CMB7-F1
#
_cell.length_a   1.000
_cell.length_b   1.000
_cell.length_c   1.000
_cell.angle_alpha   90.00
_cell.angle_beta   90.00
_cell.angle_gamma   90.00
#
_symmetry.space_group_name_H-M   'P 1'
#
loop_
_entity.id
_entity.type
_entity.pdbx_description
1 polymer ?
#
loop_
_entity_poly.entity_id
_entity_poly.type
_entity_poly.pdbx_seq_one_letter_code
_entity_poly.pdbx_strand_id
1 'polypeptide(L)' 'MAKGTPPLFLALGPAERLWRLAIARQQGMPVPVEDVDAALGELLEGVDRIHRELPTAARLLEAAAGAPTAQGGRP' A
#
# COMPACT_ATOMS: atom_id res chain seq x y z
N MET A 1 -12.97 -12.78 6.02
CA MET A 1 -13.07 -11.47 5.33
C MET A 1 -12.05 -10.54 5.96
N ALA A 2 -10.88 -10.38 5.33
CA ALA A 2 -9.85 -9.47 5.83
C ALA A 2 -10.33 -8.04 5.60
N LYS A 3 -10.64 -7.31 6.68
CA LYS A 3 -10.98 -5.89 6.66
C LYS A 3 -9.79 -5.16 6.01
N GLY A 4 -10.03 -4.60 4.83
CA GLY A 4 -9.01 -4.07 3.94
C GLY A 4 -8.16 -3.00 4.59
N THR A 5 -6.91 -3.34 4.87
CA THR A 5 -5.85 -2.34 5.02
C THR A 5 -5.76 -1.60 3.68
N PRO A 6 -5.96 -0.27 3.65
CA PRO A 6 -5.90 0.47 2.39
C PRO A 6 -4.54 0.23 1.72
N PRO A 7 -4.46 0.03 0.39
CA PRO A 7 -3.21 -0.39 -0.28
C PRO A 7 -2.01 0.50 0.06
N LEU A 8 -2.23 1.81 0.19
CA LEU A 8 -1.20 2.78 0.59
C LEU A 8 -0.55 2.47 1.95
N PHE A 9 -1.28 1.92 2.93
CA PHE A 9 -0.74 1.57 4.24
C PHE A 9 0.30 0.44 4.18
N LEU A 10 0.25 -0.38 3.13
CA LEU A 10 1.24 -1.45 2.90
C LEU A 10 2.65 -0.88 2.65
N ALA A 11 2.75 0.34 2.10
CA ALA A 11 4.03 1.01 1.86
C ALA A 11 4.33 2.13 2.88
N LEU A 12 3.31 2.82 3.40
CA LEU A 12 3.51 3.95 4.31
C LEU A 12 4.12 3.55 5.66
N GLY A 13 3.72 2.42 6.24
CA GLY A 13 4.27 1.96 7.52
C GLY A 13 5.78 1.63 7.44
N PRO A 14 6.21 0.79 6.47
CA PRO A 14 7.62 0.53 6.25
C PRO A 14 8.44 1.78 5.88
N ALA A 15 7.89 2.68 5.07
CA ALA A 15 8.54 3.95 4.73
C ALA A 15 8.76 4.85 5.97
N GLU A 16 7.76 4.95 6.86
CA GLU A 16 7.89 5.68 8.12
C GLU A 16 8.95 5.05 9.04
N ARG A 17 9.02 3.72 9.12
CA ARG A 17 10.08 3.02 9.86
C ARG A 17 11.46 3.36 9.32
N LEU A 18 11.67 3.28 8.00
CA LEU A 18 12.94 3.66 7.37
C LEU A 18 13.31 5.12 7.65
N TRP A 19 12.33 6.03 7.63
CA TRP A 19 12.56 7.43 7.98
C TRP A 19 13.01 7.61 9.44
N ARG A 20 12.38 6.90 10.38
CA ARG A 20 12.78 6.91 11.81
C ARG A 20 14.19 6.34 12.00
N LEU A 21 14.55 5.27 11.30
CA LEU A 21 15.90 4.69 11.33
C LEU A 21 16.95 5.68 10.78
N ALA A 22 16.61 6.40 9.70
CA ALA A 22 17.48 7.45 9.15
C ALA A 22 17.72 8.59 10.15
N ILE A 23 16.68 9.03 10.87
CA ILE A 23 16.81 10.02 11.95
C ILE A 23 17.68 9.49 13.09
N ALA A 24 17.44 8.25 13.53
CA ALA A 24 18.22 7.63 14.59
C ALA A 24 19.72 7.61 14.27
N ARG A 25 20.06 7.21 13.04
CA ARG A 25 21.43 7.24 12.53
C ARG A 25 22.02 8.65 12.52
N GLN A 26 21.27 9.67 12.11
CA GLN A 26 21.72 11.07 12.14
C GLN A 26 22.00 11.58 13.56
N GLN A 27 21.28 11.05 14.55
CA GLN A 27 21.48 11.36 15.97
C GLN A 27 22.64 10.56 16.60
N GLY A 28 23.36 9.76 15.81
CA GLY A 28 24.46 8.92 16.29
C GLY A 28 24.01 7.67 17.04
N MET A 29 22.72 7.32 16.99
CA MET A 29 22.24 6.08 17.58
C MET A 29 22.64 4.88 16.72
N PRO A 30 23.01 3.75 17.33
CA PRO A 30 23.27 2.53 16.59
C PRO A 30 21.98 2.06 15.92
N VAL A 31 22.06 1.77 14.62
CA VAL A 31 20.97 1.22 13.82
C VAL A 31 21.45 -0.13 13.27
N PRO A 32 20.85 -1.25 13.70
CA PRO A 32 21.13 -2.56 13.13
C PRO A 32 20.82 -2.59 11.64
N VAL A 33 21.66 -3.28 10.86
CA VAL A 33 21.44 -3.42 9.40
C VAL A 33 20.19 -4.27 9.14
N GLU A 34 19.93 -5.23 10.01
CA GLU A 34 18.80 -6.15 9.95
C GLU A 34 17.46 -5.41 10.04
N ASP A 35 17.38 -4.32 10.83
CA ASP A 35 16.19 -3.49 10.96
C ASP A 35 15.92 -2.69 9.68
N VAL A 36 16.99 -2.24 9.01
CA VAL A 36 16.89 -1.54 7.72
C VAL A 36 16.45 -2.52 6.63
N ASP A 37 17.05 -3.70 6.58
CA ASP A 37 16.74 -4.74 5.59
C ASP A 37 15.30 -5.23 5.72
N ALA A 38 14.83 -5.46 6.95
CA ALA A 38 13.44 -5.85 7.22
C ALA A 38 12.45 -4.78 6.74
N ALA A 39 12.67 -3.52 7.13
CA ALA A 39 11.78 -2.42 6.72
C ALA A 39 11.83 -2.16 5.21
N LEU A 40 12.98 -2.36 4.57
CA LEU A 40 13.13 -2.26 3.12
C LEU A 40 12.39 -3.39 2.39
N GLY A 41 12.50 -4.62 2.87
CA GLY A 41 11.79 -5.77 2.31
C GLY A 41 10.27 -5.59 2.35
N GLU A 42 9.74 -5.18 3.51
CA GLU A 42 8.31 -4.88 3.67
C GLU A 42 7.85 -3.72 2.76
N LEU A 43 8.69 -2.68 2.59
CA LEU A 43 8.39 -1.58 1.69
C LEU A 43 8.28 -2.06 0.24
N LEU A 44 9.24 -2.86 -0.22
CA LEU A 44 9.25 -3.39 -1.58
C LEU A 44 8.04 -4.29 -1.84
N GLU A 45 7.68 -5.15 -0.89
CA GLU A 45 6.49 -6.00 -0.99
C GLU A 45 5.20 -5.17 -1.04
N GLY A 46 5.10 -4.15 -0.18
CA GLY A 46 3.96 -3.24 -0.16
C GLY A 46 3.81 -2.46 -1.47
N VAL A 47 4.90 -1.93 -2.01
CA VAL A 47 4.92 -1.20 -3.29
C VAL A 47 4.57 -2.11 -4.46
N ASP A 48 5.12 -3.32 -4.52
CA ASP A 48 4.82 -4.29 -5.57
C ASP A 48 3.34 -4.72 -5.53
N ARG A 49 2.78 -4.91 -4.33
CA ARG A 49 1.37 -5.21 -4.15
C ARG A 49 0.46 -4.06 -4.59
N ILE A 50 0.79 -2.83 -4.20
CA ILE A 50 0.13 -1.61 -4.68
C ILE A 50 0.17 -1.56 -6.21
N HIS A 51 1.34 -1.78 -6.82
CA HIS A 51 1.51 -1.74 -8.27
C HIS A 51 0.67 -2.78 -9.00
N ARG A 52 0.55 -4.01 -8.46
CA ARG A 52 -0.27 -5.07 -9.04
C ARG A 52 -1.77 -4.85 -8.83
N GLU A 53 -2.18 -4.38 -7.66
CA GLU A 53 -3.59 -4.32 -7.28
C GLU A 53 -4.28 -3.01 -7.71
N LEU A 54 -3.60 -1.87 -7.71
CA LEU A 54 -4.23 -0.58 -8.07
C LEU A 54 -4.76 -0.52 -9.49
N PRO A 55 -4.05 -0.97 -10.54
CA PRO A 55 -4.57 -0.96 -11.91
C PRO A 55 -5.80 -1.83 -12.06
N THR A 56 -5.83 -2.99 -11.36
CA THR A 56 -7.00 -3.87 -11.36
C THR A 56 -8.17 -3.22 -10.62
N ALA A 57 -7.94 -2.63 -9.45
CA ALA A 57 -8.97 -1.92 -8.69
C ALA A 57 -9.53 -0.71 -9.46
N ALA A 58 -8.67 0.07 -10.13
CA ALA A 58 -9.07 1.20 -10.96
C ALA A 58 -9.96 0.74 -12.14
N ARG A 59 -9.57 -0.32 -12.84
CA ARG A 59 -10.39 -0.90 -13.93
C ARG A 59 -11.74 -1.40 -13.46
N LEU A 60 -11.80 -2.05 -12.29
CA LEU A 60 -13.06 -2.52 -11.71
C LEU A 60 -13.98 -1.36 -11.33
N LEU A 61 -13.41 -0.26 -10.81
CA LEU A 61 -14.16 0.96 -10.50
C LEU A 61 -14.64 1.68 -11.76
N GLU A 62 -13.81 1.78 -12.80
CA GLU A 62 -14.21 2.33 -14.10
C GLU A 62 -15.32 1.50 -14.76
N ALA A 63 -15.22 0.17 -14.71
CA ALA A 63 -16.26 -0.73 -15.22
C ALA A 63 -17.57 -0.59 -14.42
N ALA A 64 -17.50 -0.42 -13.10
CA ALA A 64 -18.66 -0.17 -12.26
C ALA A 64 -19.27 1.22 -12.51
N ALA A 65 -18.46 2.23 -12.79
CA ALA A 65 -18.91 3.60 -13.11
C ALA A 65 -19.50 3.70 -14.52
N GLY A 66 -19.04 2.88 -15.47
CA GLY A 66 -19.53 2.81 -16.85
C GLY A 66 -20.68 1.82 -17.07
N ALA A 67 -21.04 1.00 -16.08
CA ALA A 67 -22.16 0.09 -16.20
C ALA A 67 -23.48 0.89 -16.18
N PRO A 68 -24.31 0.84 -17.25
CA PRO A 68 -25.65 1.41 -17.18
C PRO A 68 -26.39 0.68 -16.06
N THR A 69 -26.95 1.45 -15.13
CA THR A 69 -27.80 0.92 -14.06
C THR A 69 -29.02 0.26 -14.69
N ALA A 70 -28.90 -1.03 -15.00
CA ALA A 70 -30.01 -1.86 -15.40
C ALA A 70 -30.88 -2.12 -14.16
N GLN A 71 -31.66 -1.12 -13.77
CA GLN A 71 -32.83 -1.28 -12.91
C GLN A 71 -33.64 0.02 -12.85
N GLY A 72 -34.59 0.11 -13.77
CA GLY A 72 -35.63 1.14 -13.79
C GLY A 72 -36.75 0.86 -14.79
N GLY A 73 -36.78 -0.31 -15.41
CA GLY A 73 -37.98 -0.81 -16.08
C GLY A 73 -38.85 -1.50 -15.05
N ARG A 74 -39.94 -0.87 -14.65
CA ARG A 74 -41.12 -1.59 -14.16
C ARG A 74 -42.21 -1.48 -15.23
N PRO A 75 -42.93 -2.58 -15.50
CA PRO A 75 -44.09 -2.59 -16.40
C PRO A 75 -45.24 -1.74 -15.86
#